data_AF-A0A812Y8P4-F1
#
_entry.id   AF-A0A812Y8P4-F1
#
_cell.length_a   1.000
_cell.length_b   1.000
_cell.length_c   1.000
_cell.angle_alpha   90.00
_cell.angle_beta   90.00
_cell.angle_gamma   90.00
#
_symmetry.space_group_name_H-M   'P 1'
#
loop_
_entity.id
_entity.type
_entity.pdbx_description
1 polymer ?
#
loop_
_entity_poly.entity_id
_entity_poly.type
_entity_poly.pdbx_seq_one_letter_code
_entity_poly.pdbx_strand_id
1 'polypeptide(L)'
;MQSEFDRGVHSIVTSDAYNDRNLVLVSGLNVDIAPPAGDMEAFPQTMFLPWAAFVQLSDGSQRVIEQDALVTLLHKQSTDNQDAMNIERGFEALYGQNEKRILFHNTRDNKLDEVRTV
;
A
#
# COMPACT_ATOMS: atom_id res chain seq x y z
N MET A 1 -3.15 -1.72 17.66
CA MET A 1 -2.89 -0.86 16.48
C MET A 1 -1.48 -0.31 16.52
N GLN A 2 -1.06 0.41 17.58
CA GLN A 2 0.30 0.95 17.67
C GLN A 2 1.41 -0.08 17.45
N SER A 3 1.36 -1.23 18.13
CA SER A 3 2.35 -2.30 17.98
C SER A 3 2.48 -2.85 16.55
N GLU A 4 1.37 -2.88 15.81
CA GLU A 4 1.34 -3.36 14.42
C GLU A 4 1.95 -2.34 13.47
N PHE A 5 1.66 -1.05 13.70
CA PHE A 5 2.29 0.05 13.00
C PHE A 5 3.81 0.05 13.25
N ASP A 6 4.25 -0.01 14.50
CA ASP A 6 5.67 -0.02 14.86
C ASP A 6 6.41 -1.20 14.22
N ARG A 7 5.78 -2.38 14.17
CA ARG A 7 6.34 -3.55 13.48
C ARG A 7 6.48 -3.31 11.97
N GLY A 8 5.48 -2.70 11.34
CA GLY A 8 5.51 -2.34 9.92
C GLY A 8 6.63 -1.34 9.61
N VAL A 9 6.76 -0.30 10.43
CA VAL A 9 7.84 0.69 10.33
C VAL A 9 9.20 0.02 10.48
N HIS A 10 9.37 -0.81 11.50
CA HIS A 10 10.62 -1.54 11.69
C HIS A 10 10.99 -2.37 10.45
N SER A 11 10.03 -3.12 9.90
CA SER A 11 10.26 -3.94 8.70
C SER A 11 10.68 -3.12 7.48
N ILE A 12 10.17 -1.89 7.33
CA ILE A 12 10.54 -0.99 6.24
C ILE A 12 11.96 -0.48 6.46
N VAL A 13 12.24 0.05 7.65
CA VAL A 13 13.53 0.67 7.97
C VAL A 13 14.68 -0.34 7.93
N THR A 14 14.44 -1.60 8.27
CA THR A 14 15.47 -2.65 8.22
C THR A 14 15.66 -3.28 6.85
N SER A 15 14.86 -2.93 5.85
CA SER A 15 14.90 -3.56 4.54
C SER A 15 15.56 -2.66 3.49
N ASP A 16 16.59 -3.19 2.83
CA ASP A 16 17.30 -2.47 1.77
C ASP A 16 16.42 -2.14 0.56
N ALA A 17 15.29 -2.83 0.39
CA ALA A 17 14.38 -2.64 -0.74
C ALA A 17 13.73 -1.25 -0.77
N TYR A 18 13.67 -0.58 0.38
CA TYR A 18 13.03 0.73 0.52
C TYR A 18 14.03 1.89 0.64
N ASN A 19 15.34 1.62 0.57
CA ASN A 19 16.36 2.66 0.64
C ASN A 19 16.19 3.67 -0.52
N ASP A 20 16.37 4.95 -0.21
CA ASP A 20 16.30 6.07 -1.17
C ASP A 20 14.97 6.18 -1.94
N ARG A 21 13.89 5.60 -1.39
CA ARG A 21 12.53 5.70 -1.95
C ARG A 21 11.66 6.67 -1.17
N ASN A 22 10.81 7.39 -1.90
CA ASN A 22 9.65 8.06 -1.32
C ASN A 22 8.61 6.98 -0.98
N LEU A 23 8.28 6.85 0.30
CA LEU A 23 7.37 5.85 0.81
C LEU A 23 6.46 6.44 1.88
N VAL A 24 5.19 6.07 1.82
CA VAL A 24 4.21 6.34 2.87
C VAL A 24 3.58 5.02 3.29
N LEU A 25 3.79 4.62 4.54
CA LEU A 25 3.03 3.56 5.19
C LEU A 25 1.89 4.20 5.97
N VAL A 26 0.64 3.85 5.67
CA VAL A 26 -0.53 4.26 6.46
C VAL A 26 -1.12 3.02 7.12
N SER A 27 -1.25 3.05 8.44
CA SER A 27 -1.97 2.04 9.22
C SER A 27 -3.33 2.58 9.64
N GLY A 28 -4.31 1.69 9.76
CA GLY A 28 -5.66 2.06 10.15
C GLY A 28 -6.57 0.85 10.32
N LEU A 29 -7.78 1.11 10.74
CA LEU A 29 -8.80 0.09 11.01
C LEU A 29 -9.85 0.11 9.91
N ASN A 30 -10.17 -1.04 9.33
CA ASN A 30 -11.39 -1.20 8.54
C ASN A 30 -12.57 -1.43 9.48
N VAL A 31 -13.56 -0.55 9.41
CA VAL A 31 -14.77 -0.60 10.24
C VAL A 31 -15.96 -0.84 9.34
N ASP A 32 -16.67 -1.93 9.58
CA ASP A 32 -17.93 -2.22 8.89
C ASP A 32 -19.08 -1.55 9.63
N ILE A 33 -19.75 -0.62 8.95
CA ILE A 33 -20.95 0.03 9.48
C ILE A 33 -22.16 -0.76 9.00
N ALA A 34 -22.93 -1.25 9.98
CA ALA A 34 -24.22 -1.87 9.70
C ALA A 34 -25.18 -0.85 9.07
N PRO A 35 -26.00 -1.27 8.10
CA PRO A 35 -26.99 -0.40 7.49
C PRO A 35 -27.99 0.11 8.56
N PRO A 36 -28.60 1.30 8.34
CA PRO A 36 -29.64 1.81 9.23
C PRO A 36 -30.78 0.79 9.40
N ALA A 37 -31.33 0.73 10.62
CA ALA A 37 -32.41 -0.22 10.92
C ALA A 37 -33.61 0.01 9.99
N GLY A 38 -34.00 -1.04 9.25
CA GLY A 38 -35.12 -1.04 8.31
C GLY A 38 -34.72 -1.21 6.85
N ASP A 39 -33.44 -1.08 6.51
CA ASP A 39 -32.94 -1.24 5.14
C ASP A 39 -32.09 -2.50 5.00
N MET A 40 -32.75 -3.66 5.00
CA MET A 40 -32.09 -4.98 4.99
C MET A 40 -31.45 -5.34 3.64
N GLU A 41 -31.67 -4.52 2.61
CA GLU A 41 -31.07 -4.68 1.28
C GLU A 41 -29.76 -3.87 1.10
N ALA A 42 -29.45 -2.96 2.03
CA ALA A 42 -28.22 -2.18 1.98
C ALA A 42 -27.01 -3.00 2.44
N PHE A 43 -25.97 -3.08 1.61
CA PHE A 43 -24.70 -3.68 1.98
C PHE A 43 -24.00 -2.86 3.09
N PRO A 44 -23.33 -3.52 4.05
CA PRO A 44 -22.54 -2.82 5.05
C PRO A 44 -21.45 -1.99 4.38
N GLN A 45 -21.29 -0.76 4.83
CA GLN A 45 -20.25 0.13 4.32
C GLN A 45 -18.98 -0.08 5.13
N THR A 46 -17.91 -0.53 4.48
CA THR A 46 -16.58 -0.56 5.10
C THR A 46 -15.93 0.82 4.99
N MET A 47 -15.58 1.42 6.12
CA MET A 47 -14.80 2.65 6.20
C MET A 47 -13.40 2.36 6.74
N PHE A 48 -12.39 3.00 6.16
CA PHE A 48 -11.03 2.97 6.69
C PHE A 48 -10.80 4.15 7.64
N LEU A 49 -10.52 3.86 8.90
CA LEU A 49 -10.13 4.84 9.91
C LEU A 49 -8.60 4.89 10.04
N PRO A 50 -7.93 5.96 9.58
CA PRO A 50 -6.49 6.07 9.70
C PRO A 50 -6.06 6.18 11.17
N TRP A 51 -5.00 5.47 11.55
CA TRP A 51 -4.43 5.46 12.89
C TRP A 51 -3.11 6.22 12.96
N ALA A 52 -2.14 5.85 12.13
CA ALA A 52 -0.84 6.51 12.07
C ALA A 52 -0.20 6.29 10.70
N ALA A 53 0.67 7.22 10.31
CA ALA A 53 1.44 7.11 9.08
C ALA A 53 2.94 7.27 9.34
N PHE A 54 3.75 6.52 8.62
CA PHE A 54 5.19 6.72 8.51
C PHE A 54 5.51 7.20 7.11
N VAL A 55 6.26 8.30 7.02
CA VAL A 55 6.71 8.89 5.77
C VAL A 55 8.22 8.82 5.73
N GLN A 56 8.75 8.30 4.64
CA GLN A 56 10.15 8.35 4.27
C GLN A 56 10.27 9.04 2.92
N LEU A 57 11.22 9.96 2.78
CA LEU A 57 11.56 10.55 1.49
C LEU A 57 12.92 10.03 1.01
N SER A 58 13.16 10.14 -0.30
CA SER A 58 14.40 9.71 -0.94
C SER A 58 15.64 10.47 -0.48
N ASP A 59 15.48 11.60 0.21
CA ASP A 59 16.58 12.34 0.84
C ASP A 59 16.97 11.78 2.21
N GLY A 60 16.34 10.68 2.65
CA GLY A 60 16.56 10.03 3.94
C GLY A 60 15.74 10.65 5.09
N SER A 61 14.96 11.70 4.84
CA SER A 61 14.08 12.26 5.87
C SER A 61 12.95 11.29 6.22
N GLN A 62 12.69 11.14 7.51
CA GLN A 62 11.69 10.23 8.06
C GLN A 62 10.84 10.94 9.11
N ARG A 63 9.53 10.66 9.12
CA ARG A 63 8.63 11.13 10.18
C ARG A 63 7.47 10.18 10.41
N VAL A 64 7.05 10.09 11.67
CA VAL A 64 5.78 9.50 12.06
C VAL A 64 4.73 10.61 12.21
N ILE A 65 3.52 10.33 11.75
CA ILE A 65 2.36 11.21 11.83
C ILE A 65 1.28 10.46 12.61
N GLU A 66 1.03 10.93 13.83
CA GLU A 66 0.00 10.37 14.70
C GLU A 66 -1.42 10.73 14.23
N GLN A 67 -2.42 10.02 14.75
CA GLN A 67 -3.80 10.03 14.26
C GLN A 67 -4.37 11.44 14.01
N ASP A 68 -4.36 12.32 15.01
CA ASP A 68 -4.99 13.65 14.90
C ASP A 68 -4.34 14.49 13.80
N ALA A 69 -3.01 14.45 13.73
CA ALA A 69 -2.25 15.14 12.70
C ALA A 69 -2.50 14.52 11.32
N LEU A 70 -2.57 13.20 11.22
CA LEU A 70 -2.84 12.47 9.98
C LEU A 70 -4.22 12.80 9.44
N VAL A 71 -5.26 12.73 10.28
CA VAL A 71 -6.64 13.07 9.91
C VAL A 71 -6.72 14.53 9.45
N THR A 72 -6.04 15.45 10.15
CA THR A 72 -5.98 16.85 9.75
C THR A 72 -5.28 17.05 8.40
N LEU A 73 -4.19 16.32 8.14
CA LEU A 73 -3.45 16.41 6.88
C LEU A 73 -4.26 15.84 5.71
N LEU A 74 -4.95 14.71 5.92
CA LEU A 74 -5.80 14.07 4.91
C LEU A 74 -6.97 14.97 4.52
N HIS A 75 -7.65 15.60 5.49
CA HIS A 75 -8.75 16.54 5.21
C HIS A 75 -8.30 17.80 4.44
N LYS A 76 -7.02 18.15 4.47
CA LYS A 76 -6.47 19.27 3.70
C LYS A 76 -6.14 18.90 2.25
N GLN A 77 -6.11 17.61 1.91
CA GLN A 77 -5.82 17.18 0.54
C GLN A 77 -7.07 17.32 -0.34
N SER A 78 -6.83 17.56 -1.62
CA SER A 78 -7.87 17.49 -2.64
C SER A 78 -8.41 16.07 -2.77
N THR A 79 -9.71 15.93 -2.99
CA THR A 79 -10.32 14.65 -3.40
C THR A 79 -10.06 14.32 -4.86
N ASP A 80 -9.60 15.29 -5.65
CA ASP A 80 -9.15 15.11 -7.02
C ASP A 80 -7.61 15.00 -7.07
N ASN A 81 -7.10 13.90 -7.61
CA ASN A 81 -5.68 13.61 -7.76
C ASN A 81 -5.35 13.45 -9.26
N GLN A 82 -4.71 14.45 -9.85
CA GLN A 82 -4.34 14.44 -11.27
C GLN A 82 -3.30 13.38 -11.63
N ASP A 83 -2.51 12.94 -10.63
CA ASP A 83 -1.53 11.87 -10.78
C ASP A 83 -2.15 10.48 -10.51
N ALA A 84 -3.47 10.40 -10.28
CA ALA A 84 -4.15 9.13 -10.10
C ALA A 84 -4.04 8.26 -11.35
N MET A 85 -3.35 7.13 -11.22
CA MET A 85 -3.24 6.14 -12.28
C MET A 85 -4.44 5.19 -12.25
N ASN A 86 -5.05 4.97 -13.42
CA ASN A 86 -6.03 3.90 -13.57
C ASN A 86 -5.29 2.54 -13.61
N ILE A 87 -5.44 1.76 -12.55
CA ILE A 87 -4.71 0.51 -12.37
C ILE A 87 -5.14 -0.56 -13.38
N GLU A 88 -6.42 -0.62 -13.75
CA GLU A 88 -6.92 -1.56 -14.78
C GLU A 88 -6.25 -1.29 -16.14
N ARG A 89 -6.20 -0.02 -16.56
CA ARG A 89 -5.47 0.38 -17.77
C ARG A 89 -3.97 0.11 -17.65
N GLY A 90 -3.39 0.28 -16.47
CA GLY A 90 -2.01 -0.09 -16.19
C GLY A 90 -1.76 -1.58 -16.40
N PHE A 91 -2.69 -2.43 -15.94
CA PHE A 91 -2.65 -3.87 -16.19
C PHE A 91 -2.82 -4.21 -17.66
N GLU A 92 -3.76 -3.59 -18.38
CA GLU A 92 -3.92 -3.79 -19.83
C GLU A 92 -2.62 -3.46 -20.59
N ALA A 93 -1.92 -2.39 -20.22
CA ALA A 93 -0.62 -2.05 -20.81
C ALA A 93 0.50 -3.05 -20.43
N LEU A 94 0.47 -3.59 -19.20
CA LEU A 94 1.45 -4.58 -18.73
C LEU A 94 1.21 -5.99 -19.26
N TYR A 95 -0.04 -6.38 -19.52
CA TYR A 95 -0.44 -7.69 -20.04
C TYR A 95 -0.58 -7.70 -21.56
N GLY A 96 -0.80 -6.54 -22.20
CA GLY A 96 -0.76 -6.38 -23.65
C GLY A 96 0.66 -6.44 -24.23
N GLN A 97 1.70 -6.32 -23.39
CA GLN A 97 3.07 -6.68 -23.76
C GLN A 97 3.30 -8.18 -23.50
N ASN A 98 3.22 -8.98 -24.56
CA ASN A 98 3.43 -10.42 -24.54
C ASN A 98 4.81 -10.83 -24.01
N GLU A 99 4.80 -11.91 -23.23
CA GLU A 99 5.90 -12.65 -22.58
C GLU A 99 6.75 -11.90 -21.54
N LYS A 100 6.44 -12.13 -20.26
CA LYS A 100 7.40 -11.92 -19.16
C LYS A 100 8.14 -13.22 -18.88
N ARG A 101 9.44 -13.24 -19.20
CA ARG A 101 10.37 -14.30 -18.83
C ARG A 101 10.61 -14.23 -17.31
N ILE A 102 10.02 -15.15 -16.56
CA ILE A 102 10.28 -15.26 -15.11
C ILE A 102 11.49 -16.18 -14.92
N LEU A 103 12.60 -15.59 -14.49
CA LEU A 103 13.79 -16.33 -14.05
C LEU A 103 13.68 -16.58 -12.55
N PHE A 104 13.59 -17.84 -12.15
CA PHE A 104 13.65 -18.24 -10.75
C PHE A 104 15.10 -18.48 -10.37
N HIS A 105 15.58 -17.84 -9.30
CA HIS A 105 16.87 -18.16 -8.72
C HIS A 105 16.67 -19.27 -7.68
N ASN A 106 17.12 -20.48 -8.03
CA ASN A 106 17.01 -21.63 -7.14
C ASN A 106 18.19 -21.63 -6.16
N THR A 107 17.91 -21.23 -4.92
CA THR A 107 18.92 -21.09 -3.85
C THR A 107 19.51 -22.41 -3.37
N ARG A 108 18.94 -23.57 -3.75
CA ARG A 108 19.52 -24.88 -3.42
C ARG A 108 20.71 -25.24 -4.30
N ASP A 109 20.63 -24.90 -5.59
CA ASP A 109 21.61 -25.33 -6.59
C ASP A 109 22.41 -24.16 -7.20
N ASN A 110 22.13 -22.92 -6.76
CA ASN A 110 22.70 -21.67 -7.26
C ASN A 110 22.60 -21.54 -8.79
N LYS A 111 21.49 -22.01 -9.37
CA LYS A 111 21.19 -21.96 -10.80
C LYS A 111 19.96 -21.08 -11.07
N LEU A 112 19.94 -20.50 -12.26
CA LEU A 112 18.78 -19.78 -12.79
C LEU A 112 17.92 -20.75 -13.60
N ASP A 113 16.70 -20.97 -13.14
CA ASP A 113 15.71 -21.79 -13.83
C ASP A 113 14.75 -20.86 -14.60
N GLU A 114 14.62 -21.07 -15.90
CA GLU A 114 13.70 -20.31 -16.76
C GLU A 114 12.40 -21.10 -16.91
N VAL A 115 11.27 -20.49 -16.55
CA VAL A 115 9.95 -21.03 -16.84
C VAL A 115 9.26 -20.10 -17.83
N ARG A 116 8.92 -20.64 -19.00
CA ARG A 116 8.04 -19.96 -19.96
C ARG A 116 6.59 -20.28 -19.60
N THR A 117 5.79 -19.25 -19.42
CA THR A 117 4.33 -19.40 -19.26
C THR A 117 3.68 -19.09 -20.61
N VAL A 118 2.82 -20.00 -21.06
CA VAL A 118 2.03 -19.91 -22.30
C VAL A 118 0.96 -18.83 -22.16
#